data_AF-A0A2N2BWW3-F1
#
_entry.id   AF-A0A2N2BWW3-F1
#
_cell.length_a   1.000
_cell.length_b   1.000
_cell.length_c   1.000
_cell.angle_alpha   90.00
_cell.angle_beta   90.00
_cell.angle_gamma   90.00
#
_symmetry.space_group_name_H-M   'P 1'
#
loop_
_entity.id
_entity.type
_entity.pdbx_description
1 polymer ?
#
loop_
_entity_poly.entity_id
_entity_poly.type
_entity_poly.pdbx_seq_one_letter_code
_entity_poly.pdbx_strand_id
1 'polypeptide(L)'
;MVKIPYKTQHYKLQSSGNFIYSDGYNIDQDSKKEKHLYYAYNRSTGQSRNIGQVNGKLILTDENLLMFSVPDSDDILYIIYADYAASSTNIPLKSDYEQLCWSYDNYFVTRQTGPESIVRIYDFKRRECVSEFRLEGDKNTIFGYAALSEDKRLLAVPVYSRAGTDNDYTYTIYLIIADDRTPPEGKYEYVKKVDYDSLNKQEKKAYDLGNKYGITINIYDEAINSYPTYVPETLTNNYFVDAALKCLENVLDKFPEGFFAELCSGEIKEMEFNITGKLNSKSDKKVVNARAFYYISTNSRHIIVADCSYTYKLEQTFAHEIMHAIDGYISAEFPHVKNDGYPDWYDYLPENFEFNESYYDKKGEPYSDTTYVFQGVNSSKRVYFLESYQKTYDFEDRAVLFQYMFVAGSGFSDGDAWYGLDSRFKNQRIYERAVYMCSILREYFETVKATEQTQWEKALGINADDLESSYNIVSSFGLCA
;
A
#
# COMPACT_ATOMS: atom_id res chain seq x y z
N MET A 1 14.99 -60.81 -4.34
CA MET A 1 14.22 -61.03 -3.10
C MET A 1 15.03 -60.41 -1.97
N VAL A 2 14.59 -59.29 -1.41
CA VAL A 2 15.30 -58.60 -0.32
C VAL A 2 14.64 -59.01 0.99
N LYS A 3 15.41 -59.60 1.92
CA LYS A 3 14.90 -60.07 3.21
C LYS A 3 15.27 -59.04 4.28
N ILE A 4 14.29 -58.31 4.78
CA ILE A 4 14.51 -57.30 5.82
C ILE A 4 14.05 -57.88 7.17
N PRO A 5 14.95 -58.17 8.12
CA PRO A 5 14.58 -58.77 9.40
C PRO A 5 13.99 -57.72 10.36
N TYR A 6 12.76 -57.91 10.83
CA TYR A 6 12.10 -57.07 11.85
C TYR A 6 11.50 -57.89 13.00
N LYS A 7 11.42 -57.27 14.18
CA LYS A 7 10.62 -57.69 15.33
C LYS A 7 9.72 -56.54 15.77
N THR A 8 8.52 -56.43 15.21
CA THR A 8 7.49 -55.46 15.64
C THR A 8 6.08 -56.04 15.43
N GLN A 9 5.10 -55.51 16.16
CA GLN A 9 3.69 -55.93 16.13
C GLN A 9 2.85 -55.19 15.08
N HIS A 10 3.33 -54.05 14.56
CA HIS A 10 2.63 -53.24 13.58
C HIS A 10 3.59 -52.77 12.49
N TYR A 11 3.19 -52.95 11.23
CA TYR A 11 3.94 -52.48 10.06
C TYR A 11 2.97 -51.92 9.02
N LYS A 12 3.31 -50.77 8.43
CA LYS A 12 2.66 -50.22 7.24
C LYS A 12 3.69 -50.18 6.13
N LEU A 13 3.37 -50.82 5.02
CA LEU A 13 4.18 -50.81 3.80
C LEU A 13 3.55 -49.86 2.80
N GLN A 14 4.35 -48.92 2.30
CA GLN A 14 3.93 -47.97 1.26
C GLN A 14 4.94 -47.97 0.11
N SER A 15 4.49 -47.62 -1.10
CA SER A 15 5.36 -47.49 -2.26
C SER A 15 5.05 -46.21 -3.00
N SER A 16 6.10 -45.51 -3.45
CA SER A 16 6.00 -44.36 -4.34
C SER A 16 7.19 -44.38 -5.30
N GLY A 17 6.91 -44.38 -6.60
CA GLY A 17 7.92 -44.46 -7.67
C GLY A 17 8.92 -45.60 -7.48
N ASN A 18 10.20 -45.25 -7.39
CA ASN A 18 11.31 -46.18 -7.21
C ASN A 18 11.52 -46.60 -5.75
N PHE A 19 10.64 -46.31 -4.80
CA PHE A 19 10.89 -46.66 -3.41
C PHE A 19 9.79 -47.50 -2.77
N ILE A 20 10.22 -48.29 -1.79
CA ILE A 20 9.37 -49.05 -0.87
C ILE A 20 9.74 -48.61 0.55
N TYR A 21 8.75 -48.25 1.33
CA TYR A 21 8.91 -47.74 2.68
C TYR A 21 8.20 -48.66 3.67
N SER A 22 8.80 -48.81 4.85
CA SER A 22 8.14 -49.43 5.99
C SER A 22 8.30 -48.56 7.23
N ASP A 23 7.19 -48.30 7.91
CA ASP A 23 7.20 -47.87 9.29
C ASP A 23 7.04 -49.09 10.23
N GLY A 24 7.51 -48.93 11.45
CA GLY A 24 7.30 -49.87 12.53
C GLY A 24 7.83 -49.27 13.81
N TYR A 25 7.17 -49.53 14.93
CA TYR A 25 7.63 -49.06 16.23
C TYR A 25 8.02 -50.22 17.13
N ASN A 26 8.92 -49.97 18.06
CA ASN A 26 9.26 -50.90 19.12
C ASN A 26 9.04 -50.21 20.47
N ILE A 27 8.35 -50.87 21.39
CA ILE A 27 8.18 -50.35 22.74
C ILE A 27 9.43 -50.73 23.53
N ASP A 28 10.20 -49.73 23.92
CA ASP A 28 11.35 -49.93 24.80
C ASP A 28 10.82 -50.44 26.16
N GLN A 29 11.25 -51.65 26.56
CA GLN A 29 10.68 -52.34 27.72
C GLN A 29 11.01 -51.66 29.06
N ASP A 30 12.08 -50.87 29.10
CA ASP A 30 12.55 -50.20 30.32
C ASP A 30 11.96 -48.80 30.46
N SER A 31 11.84 -48.05 29.35
CA SER A 31 11.33 -46.67 29.34
C SER A 31 9.85 -46.55 29.01
N LYS A 32 9.19 -47.62 28.53
CA LYS A 32 7.84 -47.63 27.96
C LYS A 32 7.63 -46.61 26.83
N LYS A 33 8.70 -46.08 26.24
CA LYS A 33 8.62 -45.13 25.13
C LYS A 33 8.59 -45.88 23.81
N GLU A 34 7.75 -45.39 22.90
CA GLU A 34 7.70 -45.88 21.53
C GLU A 34 8.91 -45.39 20.75
N LYS A 35 9.64 -46.34 20.16
CA LYS A 35 10.75 -46.08 19.28
C LYS A 35 10.36 -46.43 17.86
N HIS A 36 9.95 -45.41 17.11
CA HIS A 36 9.64 -45.50 15.70
C HIS A 36 10.91 -45.73 14.88
N LEU A 37 10.86 -46.69 13.97
CA LEU A 37 11.94 -47.13 13.08
C LEU A 37 11.45 -47.04 11.63
N TYR A 38 12.05 -46.14 10.87
CA TYR A 38 11.72 -45.93 9.47
C TYR A 38 12.78 -46.57 8.56
N TYR A 39 12.33 -47.23 7.51
CA TYR A 39 13.21 -47.80 6.49
C TYR A 39 12.73 -47.45 5.09
N ALA A 40 13.69 -47.16 4.22
CA ALA A 40 13.48 -46.96 2.79
C ALA A 40 14.34 -47.95 2.00
N TYR A 41 13.74 -48.49 0.94
CA TYR A 41 14.37 -49.31 -0.07
C TYR A 41 14.22 -48.64 -1.43
N ASN A 42 15.34 -48.41 -2.10
CA ASN A 42 15.38 -47.87 -3.46
C ASN A 42 15.44 -49.03 -4.48
N ARG A 43 14.45 -49.08 -5.37
CA ARG A 43 14.27 -50.07 -6.44
C ARG A 43 15.22 -49.83 -7.62
N SER A 44 15.63 -48.58 -7.89
CA SER A 44 16.55 -48.27 -8.99
C SER A 44 18.00 -48.60 -8.62
N THR A 45 18.39 -48.35 -7.37
CA THR A 45 19.76 -48.64 -6.90
C THR A 45 19.89 -49.96 -6.14
N GLY A 46 18.78 -50.56 -5.71
CA GLY A 46 18.75 -51.80 -4.93
C GLY A 46 19.22 -51.65 -3.48
N GLN A 47 19.40 -50.42 -2.98
CA GLN A 47 19.91 -50.14 -1.64
C GLN A 47 18.78 -50.00 -0.61
N SER A 48 19.01 -50.48 0.61
CA SER A 48 18.12 -50.27 1.77
C SER A 48 18.85 -49.53 2.88
N ARG A 49 18.18 -48.62 3.59
CA ARG A 49 18.77 -47.88 4.72
C ARG A 49 17.80 -47.74 5.89
N ASN A 50 18.35 -47.84 7.12
CA ASN A 50 17.66 -47.49 8.35
C ASN A 50 17.77 -45.97 8.56
N ILE A 51 16.64 -45.30 8.75
CA ILE A 51 16.52 -43.84 8.80
C ILE A 51 16.54 -43.32 10.24
N GLY A 52 16.51 -44.23 11.23
CA GLY A 52 16.58 -43.89 12.65
C GLY A 52 15.26 -43.37 13.23
N GLN A 53 15.36 -42.77 14.42
CA GLN A 53 14.24 -42.20 15.17
C GLN A 53 14.09 -40.73 14.74
N VAL A 54 12.98 -40.40 14.07
CA VAL A 54 12.75 -39.05 13.54
C VAL A 54 11.79 -38.30 14.46
N ASN A 55 12.31 -37.33 15.20
CA ASN A 55 11.51 -36.39 15.99
C ASN A 55 11.73 -34.98 15.42
N GLY A 56 10.71 -34.41 14.77
CA GLY A 56 10.66 -32.97 14.44
C GLY A 56 11.85 -32.45 13.63
N LYS A 57 12.41 -33.26 12.72
CA LYS A 57 13.57 -32.89 11.91
C LYS A 57 13.38 -33.29 10.46
N LEU A 58 13.77 -32.38 9.57
CA LEU A 58 13.98 -32.65 8.16
C LEU A 58 15.15 -33.64 8.01
N ILE A 59 14.89 -34.88 7.59
CA ILE A 59 15.96 -35.82 7.27
C ILE A 59 16.08 -35.92 5.75
N LEU A 60 17.16 -35.34 5.24
CA LEU A 60 17.61 -35.56 3.86
C LEU A 60 18.30 -36.93 3.80
N THR A 61 17.76 -37.87 3.03
CA THR A 61 18.49 -39.10 2.71
C THR A 61 18.72 -39.20 1.22
N ASP A 62 19.95 -38.92 0.82
CA ASP A 62 20.65 -39.22 -0.44
C ASP A 62 19.86 -39.25 -1.76
N GLU A 63 20.39 -38.49 -2.71
CA GLU A 63 20.12 -38.36 -4.15
C GLU A 63 18.67 -38.19 -4.64
N ASN A 64 17.62 -38.51 -3.89
CA ASN A 64 16.23 -38.40 -4.38
C ASN A 64 15.13 -38.36 -3.30
N LEU A 65 15.45 -38.23 -2.01
CA LEU A 65 14.45 -38.38 -0.94
C LEU A 65 14.52 -37.29 0.15
N LEU A 66 13.47 -36.48 0.19
CA LEU A 66 13.14 -35.53 1.25
C LEU A 66 12.09 -36.16 2.18
N MET A 67 12.38 -36.31 3.49
CA MET A 67 11.42 -36.85 4.45
C MET A 67 11.13 -35.86 5.59
N PHE A 68 9.84 -35.69 5.91
CA PHE A 68 9.36 -34.88 7.02
C PHE A 68 8.78 -35.74 8.14
N SER A 69 9.03 -35.31 9.37
CA SER A 69 8.29 -35.73 10.56
C SER A 69 7.82 -34.47 11.26
N VAL A 70 6.50 -34.36 11.48
CA VAL A 70 5.91 -33.32 12.32
C VAL A 70 5.94 -33.85 13.77
N PRO A 71 6.47 -33.08 14.74
CA PRO A 71 6.31 -33.44 16.13
C PRO A 71 4.82 -33.32 16.49
N ASP A 72 4.26 -34.39 17.05
CA ASP A 72 2.88 -34.51 17.57
C ASP A 72 1.76 -34.92 16.58
N SER A 73 2.07 -35.41 15.38
CA SER A 73 1.10 -36.18 14.58
C SER A 73 1.66 -37.55 14.20
N ASP A 74 1.14 -38.62 14.78
CA ASP A 74 1.59 -39.99 14.56
C ASP A 74 1.31 -40.56 13.15
N ASP A 75 0.83 -39.76 12.18
CA ASP A 75 0.19 -40.33 10.98
C ASP A 75 0.57 -39.74 9.60
N ILE A 76 1.48 -38.77 9.47
CA ILE A 76 1.75 -38.18 8.14
C ILE A 76 3.25 -38.05 7.82
N LEU A 77 3.68 -38.87 6.87
CA LEU A 77 5.00 -38.83 6.24
C LEU A 77 4.88 -38.16 4.85
N TYR A 78 5.55 -37.02 4.66
CA TYR A 78 5.66 -36.37 3.34
C TYR A 78 7.00 -36.74 2.68
N ILE A 79 6.93 -37.14 1.40
CA ILE A 79 8.09 -37.58 0.61
C ILE A 79 8.18 -36.70 -0.64
N ILE A 80 9.30 -36.02 -0.87
CA ILE A 80 9.53 -35.29 -2.14
C ILE A 80 10.88 -35.63 -2.78
N TYR A 81 10.89 -35.64 -4.11
CA TYR A 81 12.07 -35.78 -4.97
C TYR A 81 12.93 -34.52 -4.94
N ALA A 82 14.25 -34.69 -4.87
CA ALA A 82 15.22 -33.63 -5.13
C ALA A 82 16.43 -34.25 -5.84
N ASP A 83 16.76 -33.78 -7.04
CA ASP A 83 17.85 -34.31 -7.90
C ASP A 83 19.27 -34.02 -7.35
N TYR A 84 19.39 -33.35 -6.20
CA TYR A 84 20.66 -32.92 -5.64
C TYR A 84 20.66 -32.96 -4.11
N ALA A 85 21.11 -34.07 -3.51
CA ALA A 85 21.60 -34.05 -2.13
C ALA A 85 22.54 -35.23 -1.88
N ALA A 86 23.85 -34.98 -1.94
CA ALA A 86 24.85 -35.85 -1.33
C ALA A 86 24.99 -35.46 0.15
N SER A 87 24.85 -36.44 1.05
CA SER A 87 24.96 -36.36 2.52
C SER A 87 23.75 -35.80 3.31
N SER A 88 23.42 -36.50 4.38
CA SER A 88 22.35 -36.13 5.32
C SER A 88 22.66 -34.79 5.97
N THR A 89 21.85 -33.78 5.66
CA THR A 89 21.98 -32.43 6.22
C THR A 89 20.65 -31.97 6.78
N ASN A 90 20.68 -31.30 7.93
CA ASN A 90 19.50 -30.79 8.61
C ASN A 90 19.34 -29.30 8.25
N ILE A 91 18.15 -28.89 7.81
CA ILE A 91 17.76 -27.47 7.72
C ILE A 91 16.82 -27.20 8.90
N PRO A 92 17.14 -26.26 9.80
CA PRO A 92 16.26 -25.91 10.90
C PRO A 92 15.04 -25.12 10.38
N LEU A 93 13.84 -25.60 10.69
CA LEU A 93 12.61 -24.84 10.46
C LEU A 93 12.55 -23.66 11.46
N LYS A 94 11.78 -22.62 11.13
CA LYS A 94 11.64 -21.43 11.99
C LYS A 94 10.65 -21.68 13.12
N SER A 95 9.81 -22.69 12.99
CA SER A 95 8.79 -23.10 13.96
C SER A 95 8.53 -24.61 13.89
N ASP A 96 8.22 -25.20 15.04
CA ASP A 96 7.86 -26.62 15.16
C ASP A 96 6.48 -26.93 14.56
N TYR A 97 5.67 -25.90 14.29
CA TYR A 97 4.32 -26.00 13.71
C TYR A 97 4.31 -25.86 12.19
N GLU A 98 5.48 -25.84 11.55
CA GLU A 98 5.57 -25.76 10.10
C GLU A 98 5.25 -27.09 9.43
N GLN A 99 4.39 -27.01 8.41
CA GLN A 99 4.05 -28.11 7.53
C GLN A 99 4.57 -27.82 6.13
N LEU A 100 5.20 -28.80 5.50
CA LEU A 100 5.54 -28.71 4.08
C LEU A 100 4.28 -28.66 3.22
N CYS A 101 4.25 -27.77 2.24
CA CYS A 101 3.19 -27.71 1.25
C CYS A 101 3.67 -27.91 -0.19
N TRP A 102 4.95 -27.68 -0.48
CA TRP A 102 5.50 -27.84 -1.84
C TRP A 102 7.02 -27.96 -1.86
N SER A 103 7.59 -28.61 -2.86
CA SER A 103 9.02 -28.46 -3.18
C SER A 103 9.32 -28.76 -4.65
N TYR A 104 10.37 -28.14 -5.17
CA TYR A 104 10.92 -28.36 -6.50
C TYR A 104 12.36 -27.88 -6.56
N ASP A 105 13.23 -28.62 -7.26
CA ASP A 105 14.65 -28.32 -7.39
C ASP A 105 15.30 -28.07 -6.01
N ASN A 106 15.92 -26.91 -5.79
CA ASN A 106 16.59 -26.53 -4.56
C ASN A 106 15.68 -25.74 -3.61
N TYR A 107 14.37 -25.72 -3.80
CA TYR A 107 13.45 -24.95 -2.96
C TYR A 107 12.34 -25.81 -2.38
N PHE A 108 11.91 -25.47 -1.17
CA PHE A 108 10.68 -25.98 -0.59
C PHE A 108 9.91 -24.88 0.13
N VAL A 109 8.60 -25.05 0.20
CA VAL A 109 7.68 -24.12 0.83
C VAL A 109 7.04 -24.80 2.02
N THR A 110 7.07 -24.13 3.17
CA THR A 110 6.33 -24.52 4.36
C THR A 110 5.22 -23.53 4.66
N ARG A 111 4.24 -23.99 5.42
CA ARG A 111 3.14 -23.19 5.95
C ARG A 111 3.03 -23.41 7.45
N GLN A 112 2.56 -22.41 8.15
CA GLN A 112 2.17 -22.47 9.54
C GLN A 112 0.71 -22.04 9.64
N THR A 113 -0.14 -22.91 10.19
CA THR A 113 -1.56 -22.61 10.42
C THR A 113 -1.75 -22.34 11.92
N GLY A 114 -2.40 -21.24 12.28
CA GLY A 114 -2.54 -20.79 13.67
C GLY A 114 -2.99 -19.33 13.77
N PRO A 115 -2.71 -18.64 14.89
CA PRO A 115 -3.04 -17.21 15.08
C PRO A 115 -2.37 -16.30 14.04
N GLU A 116 -1.22 -16.74 13.52
CA GLU A 116 -0.52 -16.11 12.41
C GLU A 116 -0.45 -17.10 11.27
N SER A 117 -0.93 -16.66 10.11
CA SER A 117 -0.99 -17.42 8.88
C SER A 117 0.27 -17.13 8.07
N ILE A 118 1.25 -18.05 8.09
CA ILE A 118 2.60 -17.79 7.56
C ILE A 118 2.98 -18.83 6.49
N VAL A 119 3.57 -18.36 5.39
CA VAL A 119 4.20 -19.20 4.36
C VAL A 119 5.68 -18.84 4.25
N ARG A 120 6.55 -19.84 4.18
CA ARG A 120 8.01 -19.65 4.12
C ARG A 120 8.59 -20.40 2.93
N ILE A 121 9.59 -19.80 2.30
CA ILE A 121 10.38 -20.43 1.24
C ILE A 121 11.77 -20.70 1.79
N TYR A 122 12.26 -21.93 1.59
CA TYR A 122 13.58 -22.38 1.97
C TYR A 122 14.40 -22.76 0.75
N ASP A 123 15.70 -22.50 0.81
CA ASP A 123 16.68 -22.90 -0.21
C ASP A 123 17.57 -24.02 0.35
N PHE A 124 17.52 -25.19 -0.28
CA PHE A 124 18.32 -26.37 0.07
C PHE A 124 19.82 -26.13 -0.05
N LYS A 125 20.24 -25.37 -1.07
CA LYS A 125 21.65 -25.10 -1.34
C LYS A 125 22.22 -24.15 -0.30
N ARG A 126 21.44 -23.14 0.10
CA ARG A 126 21.83 -22.17 1.14
C ARG A 126 21.58 -22.66 2.56
N ARG A 127 20.70 -23.66 2.73
CA ARG A 127 20.30 -24.25 4.01
C ARG A 127 19.62 -23.25 4.95
N GLU A 128 18.81 -22.36 4.39
CA GLU A 128 18.14 -21.31 5.15
C GLU A 128 16.74 -21.00 4.60
N CYS A 129 15.94 -20.31 5.43
CA CYS A 129 14.71 -19.67 5.01
C CYS A 129 15.08 -18.40 4.23
N VAL A 130 14.72 -18.33 2.96
CA VAL A 130 15.03 -17.19 2.09
C VAL A 130 13.92 -16.15 2.04
N SER A 131 12.67 -16.54 2.34
CA SER A 131 11.52 -15.63 2.36
C SER A 131 10.47 -16.07 3.38
N GLU A 132 9.79 -15.12 4.01
CA GLU A 132 8.65 -15.33 4.92
C GLU A 132 7.52 -14.36 4.54
N PHE A 133 6.31 -14.88 4.38
CA PHE A 133 5.12 -14.12 4.05
C PHE A 133 4.05 -14.33 5.10
N ARG A 134 3.55 -13.23 5.67
CA ARG A 134 2.44 -13.22 6.61
C ARG A 134 1.18 -12.87 5.85
N LEU A 135 0.21 -13.76 5.89
CA LEU A 135 -1.06 -13.64 5.22
C LEU A 135 -2.14 -13.34 6.25
N GLU A 136 -3.07 -12.48 5.88
CA GLU A 136 -4.24 -12.22 6.71
C GLU A 136 -5.07 -13.49 6.83
N GLY A 137 -5.30 -13.91 8.06
CA GLY A 137 -6.08 -15.11 8.35
C GLY A 137 -6.50 -15.13 9.81
N ASP A 138 -7.68 -15.67 10.06
CA ASP A 138 -8.19 -15.95 11.40
C ASP A 138 -7.96 -17.42 11.78
N LYS A 139 -8.45 -17.82 12.96
CA LYS A 139 -8.40 -19.21 13.44
C LYS A 139 -9.11 -20.24 12.54
N ASN A 140 -9.93 -19.79 11.58
CA ASN A 140 -10.70 -20.64 10.66
C ASN A 140 -10.07 -20.69 9.26
N THR A 141 -8.90 -20.07 9.09
CA THR A 141 -8.17 -20.01 7.83
C THR A 141 -7.34 -21.28 7.65
N ILE A 142 -7.58 -21.98 6.55
CA ILE A 142 -6.91 -23.21 6.16
C ILE A 142 -6.12 -22.96 4.90
N PHE A 143 -4.83 -23.25 4.92
CA PHE A 143 -4.01 -23.20 3.73
C PHE A 143 -4.22 -24.44 2.86
N GLY A 144 -4.16 -24.26 1.54
CA GLY A 144 -4.00 -25.35 0.59
C GLY A 144 -2.53 -25.64 0.28
N TYR A 145 -2.30 -26.36 -0.81
CA TYR A 145 -0.96 -26.61 -1.33
C TYR A 145 -0.49 -25.39 -2.11
N ALA A 146 0.60 -24.77 -1.65
CA ALA A 146 1.23 -23.68 -2.37
C ALA A 146 2.02 -24.21 -3.57
N ALA A 147 2.40 -23.34 -4.51
CA ALA A 147 3.31 -23.68 -5.59
C ALA A 147 4.17 -22.48 -5.94
N LEU A 148 5.47 -22.70 -6.15
CA LEU A 148 6.39 -21.67 -6.63
C LEU A 148 6.64 -21.92 -8.12
N SER A 149 6.65 -20.85 -8.92
CA SER A 149 6.94 -20.91 -10.36
C SER A 149 8.34 -21.48 -10.63
N GLU A 150 8.55 -22.02 -11.84
CA GLU A 150 9.84 -22.61 -12.22
C GLU A 150 11.00 -21.60 -12.14
N ASP A 151 10.74 -20.33 -12.45
CA ASP A 151 11.69 -19.23 -12.34
C ASP A 151 11.90 -18.74 -10.89
N LYS A 152 11.14 -19.30 -9.93
CA LYS A 152 11.19 -19.04 -8.48
C LYS A 152 10.74 -17.64 -8.07
N ARG A 153 9.97 -16.96 -8.93
CA ARG A 153 9.56 -15.57 -8.72
C ARG A 153 8.13 -15.41 -8.23
N LEU A 154 7.24 -16.33 -8.56
CA LEU A 154 5.82 -16.24 -8.25
C LEU A 154 5.39 -17.41 -7.37
N LEU A 155 4.98 -17.11 -6.16
CA LEU A 155 4.42 -18.07 -5.22
C LEU A 155 2.89 -17.95 -5.22
N ALA A 156 2.21 -19.01 -5.62
CA ALA A 156 0.77 -19.15 -5.50
C ALA A 156 0.43 -19.84 -4.18
N VAL A 157 -0.42 -19.22 -3.36
CA VAL A 157 -0.87 -19.75 -2.07
C VAL A 157 -2.40 -19.77 -2.02
N PRO A 158 -3.04 -20.95 -2.16
CA PRO A 158 -4.46 -21.07 -1.91
C PRO A 158 -4.76 -21.02 -0.40
N VAL A 159 -5.80 -20.30 -0.05
CA VAL A 159 -6.31 -20.08 1.29
C VAL A 159 -7.81 -20.28 1.29
N TYR A 160 -8.30 -21.04 2.26
CA TYR A 160 -9.70 -21.35 2.44
C TYR A 160 -10.15 -20.81 3.79
N SER A 161 -11.17 -19.95 3.82
CA SER A 161 -11.79 -19.52 5.07
C SER A 161 -13.17 -20.14 5.19
N ARG A 162 -13.44 -20.78 6.34
CA ARG A 162 -14.78 -21.32 6.62
C ARG A 162 -15.68 -20.21 7.16
N ALA A 163 -16.77 -19.91 6.45
CA ALA A 163 -17.77 -18.96 6.91
C ALA A 163 -18.91 -19.71 7.63
N GLY A 164 -18.94 -19.64 8.96
CA GLY A 164 -20.06 -20.17 9.75
C GLY A 164 -20.07 -21.70 9.95
N THR A 165 -21.25 -22.24 10.26
CA THR A 165 -21.43 -23.66 10.62
C THR A 165 -21.64 -24.59 9.43
N ASP A 166 -22.05 -24.05 8.29
CA ASP A 166 -22.27 -24.83 7.07
C ASP A 166 -20.95 -24.98 6.28
N ASN A 167 -20.87 -25.96 5.39
CA ASN A 167 -19.67 -26.28 4.60
C ASN A 167 -19.35 -25.24 3.50
N ASP A 168 -19.64 -23.97 3.74
CA ASP A 168 -19.35 -22.88 2.82
C ASP A 168 -17.89 -22.42 3.03
N TYR A 169 -17.07 -22.68 2.01
CA TYR A 169 -15.67 -22.28 1.96
C TYR A 169 -15.50 -21.15 0.95
N THR A 170 -14.89 -20.05 1.38
CA THR A 170 -14.36 -19.03 0.46
C THR A 170 -12.96 -19.43 0.05
N TYR A 171 -12.68 -19.40 -1.25
CA TYR A 171 -11.40 -19.79 -1.85
C TYR A 171 -10.66 -18.54 -2.34
N THR A 172 -9.54 -18.21 -1.71
CA THR A 172 -8.64 -17.12 -2.11
C THR A 172 -7.32 -17.70 -2.58
N ILE A 173 -6.74 -17.19 -3.67
CA ILE A 173 -5.38 -17.55 -4.09
C ILE A 173 -4.53 -16.28 -4.04
N TYR A 174 -3.54 -16.26 -3.15
CA TYR A 174 -2.54 -15.21 -3.12
C TYR A 174 -1.48 -15.51 -4.19
N LEU A 175 -1.17 -14.51 -5.00
CA LEU A 175 -0.05 -14.53 -5.94
C LEU A 175 1.01 -13.57 -5.41
N ILE A 176 2.10 -14.13 -4.89
CA ILE A 176 3.12 -13.41 -4.15
C ILE A 176 4.39 -13.38 -5.00
N ILE A 177 4.94 -12.18 -5.23
CA ILE A 177 6.25 -12.04 -5.86
C ILE A 177 7.31 -12.33 -4.79
N ALA A 178 8.07 -13.41 -4.99
CA ALA A 178 9.03 -13.95 -4.03
C ALA A 178 10.43 -13.32 -4.14
N ASP A 179 10.63 -12.40 -5.09
CA ASP A 179 11.86 -11.61 -5.21
C ASP A 179 11.59 -10.09 -5.22
N ASP A 180 12.56 -9.30 -4.77
CA ASP A 180 12.52 -7.82 -4.84
C ASP A 180 12.82 -7.31 -6.27
N ARG A 181 12.59 -8.14 -7.30
CA ARG A 181 12.90 -7.80 -8.70
C ARG A 181 11.61 -7.49 -9.45
N THR A 182 11.70 -6.57 -10.42
CA THR A 182 10.58 -6.21 -11.30
C THR A 182 9.97 -7.48 -11.91
N PRO A 183 8.65 -7.73 -11.78
CA PRO A 183 8.00 -8.92 -12.35
C PRO A 183 8.39 -9.12 -13.82
N PRO A 184 8.37 -10.36 -14.36
CA PRO A 184 8.74 -10.62 -15.75
C PRO A 184 8.00 -9.67 -16.71
N GLU A 185 8.53 -9.43 -17.91
CA GLU A 185 7.82 -8.62 -18.91
C GLU A 185 6.50 -9.30 -19.29
N GLY A 186 5.39 -8.66 -18.92
CA GLY A 186 4.02 -9.12 -19.16
C GLY A 186 3.01 -8.16 -18.52
N LYS A 187 1.81 -8.04 -19.08
CA LYS A 187 0.72 -7.29 -18.43
C LYS A 187 0.18 -8.14 -17.27
N TYR A 188 0.59 -7.81 -16.05
CA TYR A 188 0.02 -8.39 -14.83
C TYR A 188 -0.88 -7.34 -14.20
N GLU A 189 -2.17 -7.65 -14.08
CA GLU A 189 -3.15 -6.80 -13.42
C GLU A 189 -3.34 -7.37 -12.00
N TYR A 190 -2.92 -6.61 -10.98
CA TYR A 190 -3.13 -7.00 -9.59
C TYR A 190 -4.59 -6.73 -9.21
N VAL A 191 -5.47 -7.62 -9.64
CA VAL A 191 -6.90 -7.50 -9.31
C VAL A 191 -7.09 -8.07 -7.91
N LYS A 192 -7.17 -7.20 -6.88
CA LYS A 192 -7.91 -7.54 -5.65
C LYS A 192 -9.30 -7.92 -6.17
N LYS A 193 -9.60 -9.22 -6.25
CA LYS A 193 -10.90 -9.69 -6.76
C LYS A 193 -11.92 -9.39 -5.68
N VAL A 194 -12.43 -8.16 -5.71
CA VAL A 194 -13.51 -7.71 -4.86
C VAL A 194 -14.78 -8.41 -5.34
N ASP A 195 -15.38 -9.22 -4.47
CA ASP A 195 -16.73 -9.72 -4.72
C ASP A 195 -17.71 -8.56 -4.55
N TYR A 196 -17.95 -7.84 -5.64
CA TYR A 196 -18.79 -6.65 -5.67
C TYR A 196 -20.17 -6.93 -5.07
N ASP A 197 -20.73 -8.12 -5.27
CA ASP A 197 -22.07 -8.46 -4.78
C ASP A 197 -22.12 -8.58 -3.25
N SER A 198 -21.00 -8.94 -2.62
CA SER A 198 -20.87 -8.98 -1.16
C SER A 198 -20.71 -7.61 -0.50
N LEU A 199 -20.37 -6.57 -1.27
CA LEU A 199 -20.13 -5.24 -0.74
C LEU A 199 -21.43 -4.56 -0.28
N ASN A 200 -21.33 -3.80 0.81
CA ASN A 200 -22.38 -2.90 1.25
C ASN A 200 -22.47 -1.65 0.33
N LYS A 201 -23.51 -0.82 0.54
CA LYS A 201 -23.78 0.35 -0.32
C LYS A 201 -22.59 1.32 -0.39
N GLN A 202 -21.93 1.61 0.74
CA GLN A 202 -20.83 2.56 0.81
C GLN A 202 -19.57 1.98 0.16
N GLU A 203 -19.29 0.69 0.38
CA GLU A 203 -18.18 -0.02 -0.25
C GLU A 203 -18.34 -0.08 -1.78
N LYS A 204 -19.54 -0.36 -2.27
CA LYS A 204 -19.86 -0.29 -3.72
C LYS A 204 -19.58 1.09 -4.27
N LYS A 205 -20.03 2.15 -3.58
CA LYS A 205 -19.77 3.52 -4.00
C LYS A 205 -18.27 3.84 -4.01
N ALA A 206 -17.52 3.45 -2.99
CA ALA A 206 -16.07 3.67 -2.93
C ALA A 206 -15.36 2.93 -4.09
N TYR A 207 -15.74 1.68 -4.35
CA TYR A 207 -15.21 0.87 -5.45
C TYR A 207 -15.53 1.47 -6.82
N ASP A 208 -16.78 1.86 -7.07
CA ASP A 208 -17.21 2.45 -8.35
C ASP A 208 -16.52 3.78 -8.62
N LEU A 209 -16.36 4.62 -7.59
CA LEU A 209 -15.59 5.86 -7.68
C LEU A 209 -14.11 5.58 -7.94
N GLY A 210 -13.52 4.64 -7.21
CA GLY A 210 -12.12 4.26 -7.40
C GLY A 210 -11.84 3.84 -8.84
N ASN A 211 -12.69 2.97 -9.40
CA ASN A 211 -12.59 2.54 -10.79
C ASN A 211 -12.79 3.69 -11.79
N LYS A 212 -13.75 4.59 -11.54
CA LYS A 212 -14.03 5.73 -12.42
C LYS A 212 -12.81 6.64 -12.59
N TYR A 213 -12.07 6.89 -11.51
CA TYR A 213 -10.96 7.84 -11.49
C TYR A 213 -9.56 7.20 -11.49
N GLY A 214 -9.46 5.88 -11.44
CA GLY A 214 -8.18 5.17 -11.38
C GLY A 214 -7.46 5.35 -10.04
N ILE A 215 -8.21 5.41 -8.93
CA ILE A 215 -7.69 5.60 -7.57
C ILE A 215 -8.22 4.52 -6.63
N THR A 216 -7.56 4.33 -5.49
CA THR A 216 -8.08 3.47 -4.41
C THR A 216 -8.79 4.33 -3.37
N ILE A 217 -9.97 3.90 -2.92
CA ILE A 217 -10.70 4.56 -1.83
C ILE A 217 -10.99 3.53 -0.74
N ASN A 218 -10.35 3.70 0.41
CA ASN A 218 -10.51 2.83 1.57
C ASN A 218 -11.45 3.48 2.59
N ILE A 219 -12.36 2.67 3.12
CA ILE A 219 -13.33 3.07 4.15
C ILE A 219 -13.35 2.02 5.28
N TYR A 220 -13.98 2.37 6.40
CA TYR A 220 -14.06 1.49 7.58
C TYR A 220 -12.67 1.00 8.02
N ASP A 221 -12.51 -0.30 8.25
CA ASP A 221 -11.26 -0.90 8.73
C ASP A 221 -10.16 -0.88 7.66
N GLU A 222 -10.51 -0.86 6.37
CA GLU A 222 -9.53 -0.75 5.27
C GLU A 222 -8.78 0.59 5.31
N ALA A 223 -9.41 1.64 5.87
CA ALA A 223 -8.79 2.95 6.01
C ALA A 223 -7.77 3.04 7.16
N ILE A 224 -7.71 2.01 8.03
CA ILE A 224 -6.96 2.04 9.29
C ILE A 224 -5.63 1.30 9.15
N ASN A 225 -4.68 1.99 8.50
CA ASN A 225 -3.30 1.54 8.37
C ASN A 225 -2.36 2.18 9.41
N SER A 226 -1.13 1.69 9.47
CA SER A 226 -0.06 2.34 10.26
C SER A 226 0.51 3.53 9.51
N TYR A 227 0.08 4.73 9.86
CA TYR A 227 0.58 5.97 9.25
C TYR A 227 1.75 6.59 10.05
N PRO A 228 2.65 7.37 9.42
CA PRO A 228 3.83 7.90 10.11
C PRO A 228 3.51 8.85 11.26
N THR A 229 2.46 9.67 11.11
CA THR A 229 2.26 10.87 11.93
C THR A 229 1.07 10.78 12.87
N TYR A 230 0.00 10.11 12.44
CA TYR A 230 -1.27 10.04 13.16
C TYR A 230 -1.75 8.59 13.28
N VAL A 231 -2.65 8.34 14.24
CA VAL A 231 -3.43 7.12 14.39
C VAL A 231 -4.89 7.49 14.10
N PRO A 232 -5.45 7.08 12.95
CA PRO A 232 -6.85 7.31 12.65
C PRO A 232 -7.75 6.38 13.44
N GLU A 233 -8.95 6.86 13.75
CA GLU A 233 -10.06 6.03 14.20
C GLU A 233 -10.90 5.57 13.00
N THR A 234 -11.57 4.42 13.14
CA THR A 234 -12.55 3.94 12.14
C THR A 234 -13.76 4.87 12.07
N LEU A 235 -14.11 5.35 10.87
CA LEU A 235 -15.38 6.06 10.66
C LEU A 235 -16.52 5.06 10.49
N THR A 236 -17.22 4.74 11.57
CA THR A 236 -18.30 3.72 11.56
C THR A 236 -19.68 4.28 11.22
N ASN A 237 -19.84 5.60 11.21
CA ASN A 237 -21.13 6.23 10.94
C ASN A 237 -21.37 6.39 9.43
N ASN A 238 -22.25 5.54 8.89
CA ASN A 238 -22.61 5.49 7.47
C ASN A 238 -23.11 6.82 6.88
N TYR A 239 -23.69 7.73 7.69
CA TYR A 239 -24.07 9.06 7.21
C TYR A 239 -22.84 9.88 6.84
N PHE A 240 -21.82 9.87 7.71
CA PHE A 240 -20.58 10.61 7.46
C PHE A 240 -19.75 9.97 6.33
N VAL A 241 -19.71 8.63 6.25
CA VAL A 241 -19.07 7.92 5.13
C VAL A 241 -19.73 8.29 3.80
N ASP A 242 -21.06 8.24 3.70
CA ASP A 242 -21.79 8.59 2.48
C ASP A 242 -21.60 10.08 2.10
N ALA A 243 -21.61 10.98 3.09
CA ALA A 243 -21.35 12.39 2.87
C ALA A 243 -19.91 12.65 2.39
N ALA A 244 -18.92 11.95 2.95
CA ALA A 244 -17.53 12.05 2.54
C ALA A 244 -17.31 11.53 1.12
N LEU A 245 -17.87 10.36 0.77
CA LEU A 245 -17.80 9.81 -0.58
C LEU A 245 -18.50 10.70 -1.62
N LYS A 246 -19.64 11.31 -1.28
CA LYS A 246 -20.30 12.32 -2.14
C LYS A 246 -19.45 13.58 -2.31
N CYS A 247 -18.82 14.06 -1.24
CA CYS A 247 -17.96 15.23 -1.29
C CYS A 247 -16.70 14.94 -2.14
N LEU A 248 -16.07 13.79 -1.93
CA LEU A 248 -14.92 13.35 -2.71
C LEU A 248 -15.30 13.19 -4.19
N GLU A 249 -16.39 12.52 -4.52
CA GLU A 249 -16.92 12.42 -5.89
C GLU A 249 -17.05 13.80 -6.55
N ASN A 250 -17.70 14.76 -5.87
CA ASN A 250 -17.85 16.13 -6.35
C ASN A 250 -16.51 16.87 -6.54
N VAL A 251 -15.50 16.56 -5.72
CA VAL A 251 -14.14 17.11 -5.88
C VAL A 251 -13.46 16.51 -7.10
N LEU A 252 -13.49 15.18 -7.23
CA LEU A 252 -12.85 14.45 -8.33
C LEU A 252 -13.48 14.84 -9.69
N ASP A 253 -14.81 15.01 -9.76
CA ASP A 253 -15.54 15.44 -10.98
C ASP A 253 -15.13 16.85 -11.48
N LYS A 254 -14.48 17.66 -10.64
CA LYS A 254 -14.02 19.02 -11.02
C LYS A 254 -12.64 19.04 -11.66
N PHE A 255 -11.89 17.96 -11.58
CA PHE A 255 -10.63 17.81 -12.30
C PHE A 255 -10.89 17.35 -13.74
N PRO A 256 -10.00 17.69 -14.70
CA PRO A 256 -10.10 17.18 -16.06
C PRO A 256 -10.13 15.64 -16.13
N GLU A 257 -10.80 15.11 -17.15
CA GLU A 257 -10.81 13.66 -17.40
C GLU A 257 -9.37 13.15 -17.58
N GLY A 258 -9.04 12.03 -16.94
CA GLY A 258 -7.70 11.43 -16.98
C GLY A 258 -6.65 12.08 -16.05
N PHE A 259 -6.97 13.19 -15.37
CA PHE A 259 -6.02 13.93 -14.53
C PHE A 259 -5.33 13.05 -13.48
N PHE A 260 -6.09 12.22 -12.74
CA PHE A 260 -5.52 11.36 -11.69
C PHE A 260 -4.65 10.22 -12.23
N ALA A 261 -4.96 9.73 -13.44
CA ALA A 261 -4.10 8.76 -14.13
C ALA A 261 -2.79 9.40 -14.59
N GLU A 262 -2.84 10.65 -15.08
CA GLU A 262 -1.65 11.44 -15.42
C GLU A 262 -0.79 11.71 -14.18
N LEU A 263 -1.42 12.13 -13.07
CA LEU A 263 -0.76 12.35 -11.78
C LEU A 263 -0.03 11.08 -11.27
N CYS A 264 -0.50 9.89 -11.66
CA CYS A 264 0.09 8.60 -11.32
C CYS A 264 0.89 7.94 -12.45
N SER A 265 1.29 8.71 -13.49
CA SER A 265 2.00 8.15 -14.66
C SER A 265 3.53 8.10 -14.48
N GLY A 266 4.08 8.97 -13.63
CA GLY A 266 5.52 9.14 -13.37
C GLY A 266 6.11 8.15 -12.38
N GLU A 267 7.03 8.56 -11.50
CA GLU A 267 7.62 7.67 -10.48
C GLU A 267 6.60 7.18 -9.45
N ILE A 268 5.57 7.98 -9.20
CA ILE A 268 4.46 7.68 -8.29
C ILE A 268 3.35 7.04 -9.12
N LYS A 269 2.95 5.82 -8.76
CA LYS A 269 2.16 4.93 -9.63
C LYS A 269 0.70 4.79 -9.25
N GLU A 270 0.35 5.17 -8.03
CA GLU A 270 -1.00 4.98 -7.50
C GLU A 270 -1.37 6.12 -6.55
N MET A 271 -2.68 6.35 -6.42
CA MET A 271 -3.24 7.26 -5.44
C MET A 271 -4.31 6.56 -4.59
N GLU A 272 -4.26 6.80 -3.29
CA GLU A 272 -5.11 6.19 -2.28
C GLU A 272 -5.73 7.26 -1.38
N PHE A 273 -7.05 7.24 -1.22
CA PHE A 273 -7.80 8.03 -0.26
C PHE A 273 -8.29 7.14 0.88
N ASN A 274 -7.89 7.46 2.10
CA ASN A 274 -8.32 6.79 3.32
C ASN A 274 -9.32 7.68 4.06
N ILE A 275 -10.59 7.29 4.06
CA ILE A 275 -11.68 8.01 4.71
C ILE A 275 -11.81 7.52 6.15
N THR A 276 -11.31 8.31 7.10
CA THR A 276 -11.21 7.92 8.51
C THR A 276 -12.10 8.76 9.40
N GLY A 277 -12.22 8.35 10.67
CA GLY A 277 -12.68 9.19 11.74
C GLY A 277 -11.55 10.09 12.23
N LYS A 278 -11.61 10.46 13.51
CA LYS A 278 -10.66 11.39 14.13
C LYS A 278 -9.22 10.95 13.95
N LEU A 279 -8.35 11.90 13.61
CA LEU A 279 -6.90 11.70 13.56
C LEU A 279 -6.28 12.04 14.91
N ASN A 280 -5.75 11.03 15.61
CA ASN A 280 -5.05 11.24 16.88
C ASN A 280 -3.54 11.32 16.63
N SER A 281 -2.90 12.36 17.18
CA SER A 281 -1.45 12.51 17.05
C SER A 281 -0.68 11.40 17.78
N LYS A 282 0.38 10.86 17.15
CA LYS A 282 1.32 9.92 17.79
C LYS A 282 2.27 10.58 18.80
N SER A 283 2.29 11.92 18.89
CA SER A 283 3.17 12.64 19.82
C SER A 283 2.53 13.92 20.36
N ASP A 284 2.82 14.27 21.60
CA ASP A 284 2.32 15.48 22.29
C ASP A 284 2.77 16.82 21.63
N LYS A 285 3.62 16.77 20.59
CA LYS A 285 4.23 17.93 19.91
C LYS A 285 3.82 18.13 18.44
N LYS A 286 2.78 17.42 17.96
CA LYS A 286 2.28 17.56 16.57
C LYS A 286 0.91 18.21 16.55
N VAL A 287 0.53 18.77 15.39
CA VAL A 287 -0.71 19.53 15.18
C VAL A 287 -1.86 18.78 15.85
N VAL A 288 -2.38 19.36 16.93
CA VAL A 288 -3.25 18.66 17.89
C VAL A 288 -4.55 18.18 17.23
N ASN A 289 -4.92 18.75 16.07
CA ASN A 289 -6.11 18.40 15.30
C ASN A 289 -5.86 18.52 13.78
N ALA A 290 -5.01 17.66 13.21
CA ALA A 290 -4.92 17.56 11.74
C ALA A 290 -6.25 17.06 11.18
N ARG A 291 -6.74 17.72 10.12
CA ARG A 291 -7.99 17.35 9.43
C ARG A 291 -7.76 16.33 8.33
N ALA A 292 -6.60 16.41 7.70
CA ALA A 292 -6.08 15.40 6.81
C ALA A 292 -4.56 15.50 6.81
N PHE A 293 -3.92 14.56 6.13
CA PHE A 293 -2.53 14.67 5.75
C PHE A 293 -2.25 13.85 4.50
N TYR A 294 -1.24 14.29 3.77
CA TYR A 294 -0.69 13.64 2.61
C TYR A 294 0.72 13.12 2.90
N TYR A 295 1.09 11.99 2.28
CA TYR A 295 2.48 11.58 2.12
C TYR A 295 2.65 10.62 0.93
N ILE A 296 3.89 10.46 0.48
CA ILE A 296 4.27 9.42 -0.50
C ILE A 296 4.70 8.17 0.27
N SER A 297 4.05 7.03 0.03
CA SER A 297 4.43 5.76 0.65
C SER A 297 5.75 5.22 0.09
N THR A 298 6.37 4.27 0.80
CA THR A 298 7.62 3.61 0.35
C THR A 298 7.48 2.87 -0.98
N ASN A 299 6.25 2.57 -1.40
CA ASN A 299 5.95 1.88 -2.65
C ASN A 299 5.53 2.87 -3.75
N SER A 300 5.96 4.13 -3.64
CA SER A 300 5.65 5.21 -4.60
C SER A 300 4.15 5.37 -4.86
N ARG A 301 3.39 5.60 -3.79
CA ARG A 301 1.93 5.87 -3.87
C ARG A 301 1.60 7.17 -3.16
N HIS A 302 0.78 8.01 -3.77
CA HIS A 302 0.15 9.16 -3.10
C HIS A 302 -0.87 8.64 -2.08
N ILE A 303 -0.67 8.93 -0.81
CA ILE A 303 -1.61 8.55 0.25
C ILE A 303 -2.19 9.81 0.88
N ILE A 304 -3.52 9.95 0.79
CA ILE A 304 -4.28 11.00 1.47
C ILE A 304 -5.13 10.34 2.56
N VAL A 305 -5.04 10.83 3.79
CA VAL A 305 -5.84 10.34 4.92
C VAL A 305 -6.61 11.51 5.50
N ALA A 306 -7.94 11.40 5.57
CA ALA A 306 -8.80 12.51 5.97
C ALA A 306 -9.78 12.14 7.09
N ASP A 307 -9.83 12.96 8.14
CA ASP A 307 -10.86 12.93 9.17
C ASP A 307 -12.18 13.41 8.59
N CYS A 308 -13.06 12.47 8.32
CA CYS A 308 -14.37 12.68 7.74
C CYS A 308 -15.50 12.57 8.78
N SER A 309 -15.19 12.71 10.08
CA SER A 309 -16.19 12.74 11.15
C SER A 309 -17.06 14.01 11.17
N TYR A 310 -16.79 14.95 10.26
CA TYR A 310 -17.56 16.16 10.01
C TYR A 310 -17.57 16.47 8.50
N THR A 311 -18.61 17.18 8.05
CA THR A 311 -18.79 17.52 6.63
C THR A 311 -18.38 18.95 6.29
N TYR A 312 -18.14 19.79 7.29
CA TYR A 312 -17.75 21.17 7.10
C TYR A 312 -16.33 21.27 6.52
N LYS A 313 -16.17 22.08 5.45
CA LYS A 313 -14.90 22.31 4.73
C LYS A 313 -14.22 21.07 4.13
N LEU A 314 -14.91 19.93 4.04
CA LEU A 314 -14.31 18.70 3.54
C LEU A 314 -13.81 18.84 2.08
N GLU A 315 -14.51 19.61 1.26
CA GLU A 315 -14.07 19.97 -0.10
C GLU A 315 -12.73 20.71 -0.10
N GLN A 316 -12.55 21.69 0.79
CA GLN A 316 -11.29 22.44 0.93
C GLN A 316 -10.18 21.50 1.37
N THR A 317 -10.46 20.62 2.32
CA THR A 317 -9.50 19.62 2.81
C THR A 317 -9.05 18.69 1.70
N PHE A 318 -9.94 18.12 0.89
CA PHE A 318 -9.53 17.28 -0.23
C PHE A 318 -8.74 18.04 -1.28
N ALA A 319 -9.17 19.26 -1.66
CA ALA A 319 -8.45 20.07 -2.63
C ALA A 319 -7.02 20.41 -2.14
N HIS A 320 -6.88 20.72 -0.84
CA HIS A 320 -5.60 20.97 -0.20
C HIS A 320 -4.65 19.77 -0.29
N GLU A 321 -5.11 18.58 0.12
CA GLU A 321 -4.26 17.38 0.10
C GLU A 321 -3.96 16.89 -1.33
N ILE A 322 -4.87 17.09 -2.28
CA ILE A 322 -4.61 16.83 -3.70
C ILE A 322 -3.52 17.76 -4.23
N MET A 323 -3.48 19.02 -3.79
CA MET A 323 -2.38 19.92 -4.17
C MET A 323 -1.02 19.42 -3.66
N HIS A 324 -0.95 18.81 -2.46
CA HIS A 324 0.29 18.18 -2.01
C HIS A 324 0.68 16.98 -2.89
N ALA A 325 -0.28 16.24 -3.43
CA ALA A 325 -0.02 15.19 -4.41
C ALA A 325 0.51 15.76 -5.74
N ILE A 326 -0.08 16.85 -6.23
CA ILE A 326 0.38 17.59 -7.41
C ILE A 326 1.82 18.09 -7.20
N ASP A 327 2.11 18.69 -6.05
CA ASP A 327 3.46 19.11 -5.67
C ASP A 327 4.43 17.93 -5.64
N GLY A 328 3.99 16.78 -5.13
CA GLY A 328 4.78 15.55 -5.12
C GLY A 328 5.13 15.06 -6.52
N TYR A 329 4.17 15.11 -7.45
CA TYR A 329 4.40 14.77 -8.86
C TYR A 329 5.39 15.74 -9.53
N ILE A 330 5.14 17.05 -9.44
CA ILE A 330 6.01 18.06 -10.04
C ILE A 330 7.43 17.97 -9.44
N SER A 331 7.55 17.77 -8.13
CA SER A 331 8.86 17.66 -7.48
C SER A 331 9.63 16.40 -7.89
N ALA A 332 8.93 15.31 -8.25
CA ALA A 332 9.56 14.08 -8.71
C ALA A 332 10.25 14.25 -10.08
N GLU A 333 9.81 15.21 -10.90
CA GLU A 333 10.50 15.58 -12.15
C GLU A 333 11.83 16.32 -11.90
N PHE A 334 12.07 16.81 -10.68
CA PHE A 334 13.28 17.55 -10.28
C PHE A 334 13.92 16.98 -8.99
N PRO A 335 14.41 15.73 -8.98
CA PRO A 335 14.78 15.00 -7.76
C PRO A 335 15.96 15.59 -6.97
N HIS A 336 16.59 16.66 -7.44
CA HIS A 336 17.82 17.23 -6.85
C HIS A 336 17.78 18.74 -6.60
N VAL A 337 16.65 19.42 -6.81
CA VAL A 337 16.55 20.87 -6.61
C VAL A 337 15.24 21.24 -5.91
N LYS A 338 15.33 21.78 -4.68
CA LYS A 338 14.16 22.25 -3.93
C LYS A 338 13.52 23.42 -4.70
N ASN A 339 12.21 23.30 -4.96
CA ASN A 339 11.37 24.30 -5.65
C ASN A 339 11.67 24.53 -7.15
N ASP A 340 12.42 23.66 -7.83
CA ASP A 340 12.63 23.80 -9.29
C ASP A 340 11.33 23.67 -10.09
N GLY A 341 10.33 22.97 -9.54
CA GLY A 341 8.98 22.92 -10.12
C GLY A 341 8.23 24.25 -10.08
N TYR A 342 8.70 25.22 -9.29
CA TYR A 342 8.09 26.54 -9.11
C TYR A 342 9.16 27.64 -9.00
N PRO A 343 9.98 27.86 -10.03
CA PRO A 343 11.20 28.67 -9.96
C PRO A 343 10.95 30.11 -9.49
N ASP A 344 9.84 30.72 -9.91
CA ASP A 344 9.52 32.13 -9.61
C ASP A 344 8.59 32.29 -8.39
N TRP A 345 8.31 31.23 -7.61
CA TRP A 345 7.31 31.31 -6.52
C TRP A 345 7.63 32.41 -5.49
N TYR A 346 8.91 32.58 -5.17
CA TYR A 346 9.37 33.56 -4.18
C TYR A 346 9.26 35.01 -4.67
N ASP A 347 9.20 35.25 -5.98
CA ASP A 347 9.05 36.60 -6.54
C ASP A 347 7.67 37.20 -6.24
N TYR A 348 6.70 36.34 -5.94
CA TYR A 348 5.35 36.74 -5.54
C TYR A 348 5.19 36.89 -4.02
N LEU A 349 6.28 36.78 -3.23
CA LEU A 349 6.27 36.92 -1.78
C LEU A 349 6.82 38.29 -1.34
N PRO A 350 6.69 38.69 -0.06
CA PRO A 350 7.37 39.87 0.44
C PRO A 350 8.89 39.79 0.20
N GLU A 351 9.52 40.93 -0.02
CA GLU A 351 10.98 40.99 -0.20
C GLU A 351 11.71 40.37 1.00
N ASN A 352 12.68 39.47 0.74
CA ASN A 352 13.42 38.70 1.74
C ASN A 352 12.53 37.87 2.68
N PHE A 353 11.38 37.41 2.20
CA PHE A 353 10.50 36.54 2.98
C PHE A 353 11.10 35.13 3.14
N GLU A 354 11.04 34.61 4.36
CA GLU A 354 11.38 33.22 4.69
C GLU A 354 10.17 32.55 5.35
N PHE A 355 9.89 31.31 4.94
CA PHE A 355 8.91 30.48 5.61
C PHE A 355 9.37 30.11 7.02
N ASN A 356 8.43 29.87 7.93
CA ASN A 356 8.75 29.51 9.31
C ASN A 356 9.41 28.12 9.42
N GLU A 357 9.24 27.26 8.41
CA GLU A 357 9.73 25.89 8.33
C GLU A 357 9.30 25.04 9.56
N SER A 358 8.12 25.38 10.10
CA SER A 358 7.51 24.78 11.28
C SER A 358 6.02 25.15 11.35
N TYR A 359 5.19 24.23 11.86
CA TYR A 359 3.79 24.50 12.18
C TYR A 359 3.60 25.31 13.48
N TYR A 360 4.68 25.54 14.23
CA TYR A 360 4.68 26.21 15.52
C TYR A 360 5.56 27.45 15.52
N ASP A 361 5.16 28.45 16.29
CA ASP A 361 5.96 29.63 16.56
C ASP A 361 7.09 29.37 17.58
N LYS A 362 7.88 30.40 17.88
CA LYS A 362 9.00 30.33 18.83
C LYS A 362 8.58 30.01 20.28
N LYS A 363 7.29 30.12 20.61
CA LYS A 363 6.73 29.79 21.92
C LYS A 363 6.16 28.37 21.97
N GLY A 364 6.16 27.64 20.84
CA GLY A 364 5.58 26.32 20.72
C GLY A 364 4.06 26.33 20.49
N GLU A 365 3.48 27.49 20.14
CA GLU A 365 2.06 27.63 19.82
C GLU A 365 1.83 27.50 18.31
N PRO A 366 0.63 27.07 17.85
CA PRO A 366 0.33 27.02 16.42
C PRO A 366 0.61 28.35 15.72
N TYR A 367 1.28 28.27 14.57
CA TYR A 367 1.71 29.47 13.84
C TYR A 367 0.51 30.34 13.43
N SER A 368 0.50 31.59 13.88
CA SER A 368 -0.65 32.50 13.75
C SER A 368 -0.27 33.96 13.44
N ASP A 369 0.94 34.21 12.90
CA ASP A 369 1.36 35.56 12.52
C ASP A 369 0.57 36.07 11.32
N THR A 370 -0.26 37.09 11.56
CA THR A 370 -1.16 37.71 10.59
C THR A 370 -0.50 38.81 9.73
N THR A 371 0.80 39.05 9.89
CA THR A 371 1.54 39.97 9.03
C THR A 371 1.46 39.52 7.56
N TYR A 372 1.07 40.44 6.68
CA TYR A 372 0.82 40.22 5.24
C TYR A 372 -0.37 39.31 4.89
N VAL A 373 -1.20 38.94 5.86
CA VAL A 373 -2.39 38.11 5.65
C VAL A 373 -3.60 38.98 5.29
N PHE A 374 -4.46 38.47 4.42
CA PHE A 374 -5.73 39.11 4.06
C PHE A 374 -6.64 39.25 5.29
N GLN A 375 -7.05 40.48 5.61
CA GLN A 375 -7.93 40.80 6.75
C GLN A 375 -9.28 41.40 6.30
N GLY A 376 -9.69 41.14 5.05
CA GLY A 376 -10.94 41.64 4.47
C GLY A 376 -10.74 42.62 3.32
N VAL A 377 -11.87 43.10 2.76
CA VAL A 377 -11.92 43.96 1.55
C VAL A 377 -11.17 45.29 1.68
N ASN A 378 -10.96 45.77 2.91
CA ASN A 378 -10.21 47.01 3.20
C ASN A 378 -8.75 46.73 3.57
N SER A 379 -8.26 45.52 3.35
CA SER A 379 -6.88 45.14 3.66
C SER A 379 -5.88 46.00 2.85
N SER A 380 -4.75 46.32 3.47
CA SER A 380 -3.73 47.17 2.87
C SER A 380 -3.21 46.56 1.56
N LYS A 381 -2.56 47.37 0.69
CA LYS A 381 -1.88 46.84 -0.50
C LYS A 381 -0.78 45.82 -0.20
N ARG A 382 -0.34 45.68 1.06
CA ARG A 382 0.67 44.71 1.51
C ARG A 382 0.01 43.41 2.00
N VAL A 383 -0.71 42.74 1.12
CA VAL A 383 -1.26 41.40 1.37
C VAL A 383 -0.64 40.44 0.37
N TYR A 384 -0.14 39.33 0.89
CA TYR A 384 0.53 38.28 0.13
C TYR A 384 -0.06 36.89 0.41
N PHE A 385 -0.65 36.70 1.59
CA PHE A 385 -1.22 35.43 2.03
C PHE A 385 -2.72 35.57 2.33
N LEU A 386 -3.48 34.50 2.12
CA LEU A 386 -4.90 34.38 2.47
C LEU A 386 -5.06 34.04 3.96
N GLU A 387 -4.16 33.22 4.50
CA GLU A 387 -4.16 32.79 5.90
C GLU A 387 -2.74 32.73 6.48
N SER A 388 -2.61 32.76 7.81
CA SER A 388 -1.30 32.65 8.47
C SER A 388 -0.64 31.29 8.28
N TYR A 389 -1.43 30.23 8.09
CA TYR A 389 -0.93 28.86 7.90
C TYR A 389 -0.02 28.72 6.67
N GLN A 390 -0.26 29.52 5.62
CA GLN A 390 0.57 29.57 4.41
C GLN A 390 2.03 29.92 4.69
N LYS A 391 2.31 30.57 5.81
CA LYS A 391 3.66 31.01 6.16
C LYS A 391 4.45 29.93 6.90
N THR A 392 3.89 28.74 7.07
CA THR A 392 4.57 27.60 7.71
C THR A 392 5.59 26.96 6.76
N TYR A 393 5.16 26.55 5.58
CA TYR A 393 5.99 25.98 4.51
C TYR A 393 5.54 26.46 3.14
N ASP A 394 6.43 26.42 2.16
CA ASP A 394 6.16 26.74 0.75
C ASP A 394 5.09 25.83 0.13
N PHE A 395 5.15 24.52 0.39
CA PHE A 395 4.12 23.57 -0.04
C PHE A 395 2.76 23.84 0.62
N GLU A 396 2.74 24.32 1.86
CA GLU A 396 1.49 24.73 2.53
C GLU A 396 0.93 26.04 1.95
N ASP A 397 1.80 26.97 1.56
CA ASP A 397 1.38 28.17 0.84
C ASP A 397 0.66 27.83 -0.47
N ARG A 398 1.25 26.91 -1.25
CA ARG A 398 0.67 26.43 -2.50
C ARG A 398 -0.65 25.69 -2.29
N ALA A 399 -0.70 24.75 -1.35
CA ALA A 399 -1.90 23.97 -1.05
C ALA A 399 -3.08 24.85 -0.58
N VAL A 400 -2.82 25.86 0.26
CA VAL A 400 -3.87 26.81 0.66
C VAL A 400 -4.25 27.75 -0.48
N LEU A 401 -3.32 28.21 -1.32
CA LEU A 401 -3.73 29.01 -2.49
C LEU A 401 -4.64 28.20 -3.42
N PHE A 402 -4.25 26.97 -3.73
CA PHE A 402 -5.02 26.05 -4.58
C PHE A 402 -6.40 25.74 -4.02
N GLN A 403 -6.54 25.36 -2.73
CA GLN A 403 -7.86 25.07 -2.16
C GLN A 403 -8.82 26.26 -2.29
N TYR A 404 -8.30 27.49 -2.17
CA TYR A 404 -9.11 28.70 -2.25
C TYR A 404 -9.57 28.97 -3.68
N MET A 405 -8.68 28.81 -4.66
CA MET A 405 -9.05 28.90 -6.08
C MET A 405 -10.09 27.83 -6.45
N PHE A 406 -9.86 26.59 -6.02
CA PHE A 406 -10.71 25.43 -6.32
C PHE A 406 -12.15 25.60 -5.82
N VAL A 407 -12.30 26.01 -4.56
CA VAL A 407 -13.62 26.24 -3.95
C VAL A 407 -14.30 27.48 -4.51
N ALA A 408 -13.57 28.58 -4.71
CA ALA A 408 -14.14 29.81 -5.28
C ALA A 408 -14.72 29.59 -6.69
N GLY A 409 -14.09 28.73 -7.50
CA GLY A 409 -14.59 28.38 -8.83
C GLY A 409 -15.95 27.66 -8.85
N SER A 410 -16.44 27.17 -7.69
CA SER A 410 -17.72 26.46 -7.59
C SER A 410 -18.93 27.40 -7.57
N GLY A 411 -18.72 28.72 -7.57
CA GLY A 411 -19.80 29.70 -7.73
C GLY A 411 -20.72 29.84 -6.52
N PHE A 412 -20.19 29.73 -5.29
CA PHE A 412 -20.97 29.97 -4.08
C PHE A 412 -21.64 31.36 -4.12
N SER A 413 -22.97 31.38 -4.15
CA SER A 413 -23.78 32.59 -4.22
C SER A 413 -23.86 33.27 -2.84
N ASP A 414 -23.46 34.54 -2.80
CA ASP A 414 -23.64 35.68 -1.88
C ASP A 414 -24.54 35.63 -0.60
N GLY A 415 -25.06 34.49 -0.15
CA GLY A 415 -25.74 34.33 1.15
C GLY A 415 -24.83 33.88 2.29
N ASP A 416 -23.77 33.11 1.97
CA ASP A 416 -22.68 32.76 2.88
C ASP A 416 -21.44 33.55 2.46
N ALA A 417 -21.33 34.78 2.96
CA ALA A 417 -20.38 35.83 2.56
C ALA A 417 -18.88 35.52 2.76
N TRP A 418 -18.46 34.25 2.71
CA TRP A 418 -17.06 33.86 2.83
C TRP A 418 -16.44 33.33 1.51
N TYR A 419 -17.23 33.04 0.45
CA TYR A 419 -16.72 32.31 -0.73
C TYR A 419 -17.30 32.67 -2.13
N GLY A 420 -18.08 33.75 -2.30
CA GLY A 420 -18.46 34.24 -3.64
C GLY A 420 -17.31 35.02 -4.28
N LEU A 421 -17.09 34.88 -5.61
CA LEU A 421 -15.99 35.45 -6.42
C LEU A 421 -15.01 36.25 -5.58
N ASP A 422 -14.10 35.49 -4.99
CA ASP A 422 -13.53 35.87 -3.72
C ASP A 422 -12.89 37.26 -3.80
N SER A 423 -13.35 38.18 -2.95
CA SER A 423 -12.71 39.49 -2.85
C SER A 423 -11.20 39.40 -2.57
N ARG A 424 -10.72 38.25 -2.06
CA ARG A 424 -9.30 37.92 -1.93
C ARG A 424 -8.57 37.93 -3.27
N PHE A 425 -9.16 37.38 -4.33
CA PHE A 425 -8.57 37.38 -5.68
C PHE A 425 -8.70 38.72 -6.42
N LYS A 426 -9.38 39.72 -5.84
CA LYS A 426 -9.27 41.13 -6.31
C LYS A 426 -7.98 41.78 -5.85
N ASN A 427 -7.27 41.21 -4.88
CA ASN A 427 -5.94 41.67 -4.51
C ASN A 427 -4.94 41.27 -5.59
N GLN A 428 -4.28 42.28 -6.18
CA GLN A 428 -3.36 42.10 -7.30
C GLN A 428 -2.25 41.06 -7.03
N ARG A 429 -1.65 41.04 -5.83
CA ARG A 429 -0.54 40.11 -5.52
C ARG A 429 -1.02 38.67 -5.42
N ILE A 430 -2.17 38.46 -4.78
CA ILE A 430 -2.80 37.14 -4.70
C ILE A 430 -3.20 36.66 -6.09
N TYR A 431 -3.79 37.54 -6.89
CA TYR A 431 -4.19 37.26 -8.26
C TYR A 431 -3.00 36.86 -9.14
N GLU A 432 -1.94 37.67 -9.16
CA GLU A 432 -0.73 37.40 -9.95
C GLU A 432 -0.11 36.04 -9.57
N ARG A 433 -0.03 35.74 -8.28
CA ARG A 433 0.49 34.44 -7.80
C ARG A 433 -0.43 33.26 -8.15
N ALA A 434 -1.75 33.48 -8.12
CA ALA A 434 -2.75 32.49 -8.52
C ALA A 434 -2.66 32.19 -10.04
N VAL A 435 -2.49 33.23 -10.86
CA VAL A 435 -2.23 33.10 -12.30
C VAL A 435 -0.94 32.32 -12.55
N TYR A 436 0.15 32.64 -11.86
CA TYR A 436 1.40 31.89 -11.95
C TYR A 436 1.24 30.41 -11.62
N MET A 437 0.51 30.08 -10.54
CA MET A 437 0.19 28.68 -10.23
C MET A 437 -0.59 28.00 -11.37
N CYS A 438 -1.58 28.67 -11.96
CA CYS A 438 -2.33 28.12 -13.10
C CYS A 438 -1.42 27.86 -14.30
N SER A 439 -0.48 28.75 -14.58
CA SER A 439 0.54 28.56 -15.63
C SER A 439 1.35 27.29 -15.38
N ILE A 440 1.92 27.13 -14.18
CA ILE A 440 2.68 25.94 -13.81
C ILE A 440 1.84 24.66 -13.95
N LEU A 441 0.59 24.66 -13.44
CA LEU A 441 -0.28 23.49 -13.58
C LEU A 441 -0.59 23.17 -15.04
N ARG A 442 -0.77 24.18 -15.90
CA ARG A 442 -0.86 23.96 -17.35
C ARG A 442 0.44 23.39 -17.88
N GLU A 443 1.61 23.87 -17.50
CA GLU A 443 2.90 23.36 -18.00
C GLU A 443 3.11 21.87 -17.79
N TYR A 444 2.77 21.37 -16.59
CA TYR A 444 3.08 20.00 -16.18
C TYR A 444 1.99 18.97 -16.48
N PHE A 445 0.74 19.40 -16.72
CA PHE A 445 -0.38 18.46 -16.92
C PHE A 445 -1.03 18.69 -18.29
N GLU A 446 -0.87 17.74 -19.20
CA GLU A 446 -1.48 17.73 -20.53
C GLU A 446 -3.01 17.72 -20.43
N THR A 447 -3.59 17.03 -19.44
CA THR A 447 -5.05 17.05 -19.20
C THR A 447 -5.55 18.45 -18.82
N VAL A 448 -4.72 19.25 -18.13
CA VAL A 448 -5.01 20.64 -17.80
C VAL A 448 -4.83 21.53 -19.05
N LYS A 449 -3.74 21.38 -19.82
CA LYS A 449 -3.53 22.09 -21.11
C LYS A 449 -4.71 21.92 -22.06
N ALA A 450 -5.21 20.68 -22.18
CA ALA A 450 -6.30 20.33 -23.08
C ALA A 450 -7.67 20.90 -22.65
N THR A 451 -7.79 21.40 -21.42
CA THR A 451 -9.04 21.95 -20.90
C THR A 451 -9.11 23.47 -21.14
N GLU A 452 -10.20 23.94 -21.75
CA GLU A 452 -10.44 25.37 -22.03
C GLU A 452 -10.34 26.23 -20.75
N GLN A 453 -11.01 25.79 -19.68
CA GLN A 453 -10.95 26.43 -18.38
C GLN A 453 -11.15 25.40 -17.26
N THR A 454 -10.20 25.32 -16.33
CA THR A 454 -10.27 24.43 -15.17
C THR A 454 -11.08 25.01 -14.03
N GLN A 455 -11.43 24.17 -13.07
CA GLN A 455 -12.19 24.57 -11.89
C GLN A 455 -11.54 25.73 -11.11
N TRP A 456 -10.23 25.69 -10.91
CA TRP A 456 -9.50 26.70 -10.13
C TRP A 456 -9.27 28.02 -10.91
N GLU A 457 -9.37 28.00 -12.24
CA GLU A 457 -9.25 29.21 -13.08
C GLU A 457 -10.53 30.05 -13.11
N LYS A 458 -11.70 29.42 -12.93
CA LYS A 458 -13.01 30.08 -12.98
C LYS A 458 -13.12 31.31 -12.07
N ALA A 459 -12.56 31.23 -10.86
CA ALA A 459 -12.62 32.33 -9.90
C ALA A 459 -11.73 33.52 -10.28
N LEU A 460 -10.70 33.28 -11.09
CA LEU A 460 -9.80 34.31 -11.61
C LEU A 460 -10.37 34.95 -12.88
N GLY A 461 -11.35 34.30 -13.52
CA GLY A 461 -11.92 34.77 -14.79
C GLY A 461 -10.93 34.64 -15.95
N ILE A 462 -10.02 33.67 -15.87
CA ILE A 462 -9.01 33.38 -16.91
C ILE A 462 -9.31 32.03 -17.58
N ASN A 463 -8.78 31.82 -18.79
CA ASN A 463 -8.84 30.56 -19.52
C ASN A 463 -7.48 30.20 -20.14
N ALA A 464 -7.44 29.14 -20.95
CA ALA A 464 -6.24 28.68 -21.65
C ALA A 464 -5.59 29.78 -22.50
N ASP A 465 -6.39 30.53 -23.28
CA ASP A 465 -5.90 31.57 -24.20
C ASP A 465 -5.26 32.75 -23.43
N ASP A 466 -5.82 33.11 -22.28
CA ASP A 466 -5.28 34.17 -21.42
C ASP A 466 -3.87 33.83 -20.93
N LEU A 467 -3.61 32.55 -20.63
CA LEU A 467 -2.34 32.04 -20.13
C LEU A 467 -1.29 31.84 -21.24
N GLU A 468 -1.69 31.37 -22.43
CA GLU A 468 -0.77 31.27 -23.58
C GLU A 468 -0.24 32.65 -24.02
N SER A 469 -1.09 33.69 -23.91
CA SER A 469 -0.67 35.07 -24.22
C SER A 469 0.38 35.61 -23.24
N SER A 470 0.41 35.10 -22.01
CA SER A 470 1.37 35.48 -20.96
C SER A 470 2.63 34.60 -20.93
N TYR A 471 2.59 33.37 -21.47
CA TYR A 471 3.75 32.49 -21.64
C TYR A 471 4.82 33.03 -22.59
N ASN A 472 4.45 33.86 -23.57
CA ASN A 472 5.39 34.56 -24.46
C ASN A 472 6.28 35.59 -23.74
N ILE A 473 6.07 35.83 -22.44
CA ILE A 473 6.90 36.70 -21.60
C ILE A 473 7.86 35.90 -20.71
N VAL A 474 7.55 34.64 -20.38
CA VAL A 474 8.35 33.80 -19.47
C VAL A 474 9.39 32.97 -20.23
N SER A 475 9.11 32.58 -21.49
CA SER A 475 10.03 31.79 -22.33
C SER A 475 11.32 32.52 -22.75
N SER A 476 11.54 33.76 -22.32
CA SER A 476 12.80 34.49 -22.52
C SER A 476 13.91 34.14 -21.50
N PHE A 477 13.63 33.31 -20.49
CA PHE A 477 14.65 32.74 -19.62
C PHE A 477 14.82 31.26 -19.95
N GLY A 478 15.90 30.98 -20.68
CA GLY A 478 16.05 29.75 -21.44
C GLY A 478 16.25 28.48 -20.62
N LEU A 479 15.51 27.45 -21.00
CA LEU A 479 15.92 26.05 -20.86
C LEU A 479 16.67 25.67 -22.14
N CYS A 480 18.01 25.73 -22.08
CA CYS A 480 18.89 25.12 -23.07
C CYS A 480 19.26 23.71 -22.60
N ALA A 481 18.89 22.72 -23.44
CA ALA A 481 19.42 21.37 -23.59
C ALA A 481 19.16 20.33 -22.49
#